data_AF-A0A6G0XJB8-F1
#
_entry.id   AF-A0A6G0XJB8-F1
#
_cell.length_a   1.000
_cell.length_b   1.000
_cell.length_c   1.000
_cell.angle_alpha   90.00
_cell.angle_beta   90.00
_cell.angle_gamma   90.00
#
_symmetry.space_group_name_H-M   'P 1'
#
loop_
_entity.id
_entity.type
_entity.pdbx_description
1 polymer ?
#
loop_
_entity_poly.entity_id
_entity_poly.type
_entity_poly.pdbx_seq_one_letter_code
_entity_poly.pdbx_strand_id
1 'polypeptide(L)' 'MAVALSRSPSHPKQHIDDILLADAERLQSLIAAGAKVYVCGSKGAAANVRKALEQVVKHVHVIDAMVQKGLYVEDVF' A
#
# COMPACT_ATOMS: atom_id res chain seq x y z
N MET A 1 11.23 1.65 -10.42
CA MET A 1 11.05 2.60 -9.30
C MET A 1 9.69 3.26 -9.51
N ALA A 2 8.73 3.06 -8.60
CA ALA A 2 7.38 3.61 -8.74
C ALA A 2 7.27 4.92 -7.96
N VAL A 3 6.67 5.97 -8.57
CA VAL A 3 6.58 7.32 -7.99
C VAL A 3 5.23 7.92 -8.35
N ALA A 4 4.50 8.45 -7.36
CA ALA A 4 3.24 9.17 -7.54
C ALA A 4 3.49 10.69 -7.48
N LEU A 5 3.01 11.44 -8.47
CA LEU A 5 3.17 12.89 -8.54
C LEU A 5 1.81 13.58 -8.38
N SER A 6 1.61 14.28 -7.26
CA SER A 6 0.32 14.91 -6.96
C SER A 6 0.16 16.34 -7.52
N ARG A 7 1.26 16.97 -7.96
CA ARG A 7 1.30 18.37 -8.41
C ARG A 7 2.13 18.58 -9.68
N SER A 8 2.26 17.56 -10.51
CA SER A 8 3.00 17.67 -11.76
C SER A 8 2.19 18.47 -12.80
N PRO A 9 2.79 19.44 -13.51
CA PRO A 9 2.12 20.13 -14.61
C PRO A 9 2.01 19.27 -15.87
N SER A 10 2.82 18.21 -15.99
CA SER A 10 2.91 17.36 -17.18
C SER A 10 2.33 15.96 -16.98
N HIS A 11 1.88 15.62 -15.77
CA HIS A 11 1.33 14.31 -15.43
C HIS A 11 0.02 14.46 -14.67
N PRO A 12 -0.93 13.52 -14.81
CA PRO A 12 -2.14 13.53 -14.01
C PRO A 12 -1.79 13.47 -12.52
N LYS A 13 -2.63 14.09 -11.68
CA LYS A 13 -2.52 13.99 -10.24
C LYS A 13 -2.65 12.53 -9.82
N GLN A 14 -1.61 12.01 -9.17
CA GLN A 14 -1.58 10.65 -8.62
C GLN A 14 -1.12 10.66 -7.17
N HIS A 15 -1.68 9.72 -6.41
CA HIS A 15 -1.32 9.39 -5.04
C HIS A 15 -0.79 7.94 -4.95
N ILE A 16 -0.26 7.56 -3.79
CA ILE A 16 0.41 6.27 -3.60
C ILE A 16 -0.57 5.10 -3.79
N ASP A 17 -1.80 5.27 -3.30
CA ASP A 17 -2.91 4.34 -3.48
C ASP A 17 -3.22 4.05 -4.95
N ASP A 18 -3.17 5.05 -5.83
CA ASP A 18 -3.36 4.84 -7.28
C ASP A 18 -2.32 3.85 -7.86
N ILE A 19 -1.06 4.01 -7.44
CA ILE A 19 0.04 3.15 -7.90
C ILE A 19 -0.07 1.74 -7.31
N LEU A 20 -0.43 1.63 -6.04
CA LEU A 20 -0.63 0.32 -5.40
C LEU A 20 -1.73 -0.48 -6.10
N LEU A 21 -2.82 0.18 -6.50
CA LEU A 21 -3.90 -0.45 -7.26
C LEU A 21 -3.46 -0.84 -8.68
N ALA A 22 -2.65 -0.02 -9.34
CA ALA A 22 -2.11 -0.33 -10.67
C ALA A 22 -1.16 -1.56 -10.65
N ASP A 23 -0.39 -1.73 -9.57
CA ASP A 23 0.55 -2.85 -9.38
C ASP A 23 -0.04 -4.05 -8.62
N ALA A 24 -1.38 -4.15 -8.54
CA ALA A 24 -2.07 -5.10 -7.67
C ALA A 24 -1.61 -6.56 -7.83
N GLU A 25 -1.46 -7.07 -9.05
CA GLU A 25 -1.06 -8.47 -9.29
C GLU A 25 0.35 -8.78 -8.77
N ARG A 26 1.28 -7.83 -8.97
CA ARG A 26 2.65 -7.95 -8.48
C ARG A 26 2.66 -7.92 -6.95
N LEU A 27 1.92 -7.01 -6.34
CA LEU A 27 1.83 -6.89 -4.89
C LEU A 27 1.17 -8.13 -4.25
N GLN A 28 0.11 -8.67 -4.86
CA GLN A 28 -0.50 -9.93 -4.43
C GLN A 28 0.53 -11.06 -4.42
N SER A 29 1.32 -11.19 -5.49
CA SER A 29 2.34 -12.23 -5.61
C SER A 29 3.41 -12.09 -4.52
N LEU A 30 3.86 -10.88 -4.23
CA LEU A 30 4.84 -10.61 -3.17
C LEU A 30 4.28 -10.91 -1.78
N ILE A 31 3.04 -10.48 -1.51
CA ILE A 31 2.37 -10.75 -0.22
C ILE A 31 2.17 -12.25 -0.02
N ALA A 32 1.73 -12.97 -1.06
CA ALA A 32 1.60 -14.43 -1.02
C ALA A 32 2.93 -15.14 -0.77
N ALA A 33 4.04 -14.57 -1.25
CA ALA A 33 5.39 -15.06 -0.99
C ALA A 33 5.96 -14.68 0.40
N GLY A 34 5.18 -14.00 1.25
CA GLY A 34 5.58 -13.63 2.60
C GLY A 34 6.36 -12.32 2.70
N ALA A 35 6.19 -11.40 1.73
CA ALA A 35 6.80 -10.08 1.79
C ALA A 35 6.37 -9.30 3.05
N LYS A 36 7.30 -8.46 3.53
CA LYS A 36 7.03 -7.47 4.59
C LYS A 36 6.64 -6.14 3.97
N VAL A 37 5.64 -5.49 4.56
CA VAL A 37 5.12 -4.18 4.18
C VAL A 37 5.47 -3.18 5.28
N TYR A 38 6.06 -2.06 4.87
CA TYR A 38 6.42 -0.96 5.75
C TYR A 38 5.74 0.31 5.24
N VAL A 39 5.02 1.00 6.12
CA VAL A 39 4.32 2.24 5.81
C VAL A 39 4.80 3.34 6.75
N CYS A 40 5.30 4.44 6.20
CA CYS A 40 5.83 5.55 6.97
C CYS A 40 5.17 6.87 6.54
N GLY A 41 5.13 7.85 7.44
CA GLY A 41 4.68 9.21 7.14
C GLY A 41 3.43 9.62 7.91
N SER A 42 2.49 10.29 7.25
CA SER A 42 1.29 10.81 7.92
C SER A 42 0.23 9.74 8.11
N LYS A 43 -0.52 9.82 9.22
CA LYS A 43 -1.68 8.94 9.48
C LYS A 43 -2.70 8.89 8.34
N GLY A 44 -2.95 10.02 7.68
CA GLY A 44 -3.88 10.09 6.56
C GLY A 44 -3.38 9.31 5.34
N ALA A 45 -2.08 9.41 5.01
CA ALA A 45 -1.50 8.64 3.91
C ALA A 45 -1.47 7.15 4.23
N ALA A 46 -1.14 6.77 5.46
CA ALA A 46 -1.13 5.38 5.90
C ALA A 46 -2.52 4.73 5.82
N ALA A 47 -3.57 5.43 6.23
CA ALA A 47 -4.94 4.95 6.10
C ALA A 47 -5.34 4.68 4.63
N ASN A 48 -4.93 5.54 3.70
CA ASN A 48 -5.16 5.34 2.27
C ASN A 48 -4.39 4.13 1.74
N VAL A 49 -3.11 3.99 2.11
CA VAL A 49 -2.28 2.83 1.75
C VAL A 49 -2.91 1.53 2.24
N ARG A 50 -3.35 1.48 3.51
CA ARG A 50 -4.01 0.31 4.08
C ARG A 50 -5.26 -0.07 3.29
N LYS A 51 -6.13 0.90 3.01
CA LYS A 51 -7.35 0.68 2.23
C LYS A 51 -7.06 0.22 0.80
N ALA A 52 -5.99 0.71 0.17
CA ALA A 52 -5.56 0.27 -1.15
C ALA A 52 -5.05 -1.18 -1.10
N LEU A 53 -4.25 -1.54 -0.09
CA LEU A 53 -3.74 -2.90 0.08
C LEU A 53 -4.86 -3.90 0.38
N GLU A 54 -5.88 -3.53 1.18
CA GLU A 54 -7.08 -4.34 1.41
C GLU A 54 -7.83 -4.65 0.10
N GLN A 55 -7.90 -3.67 -0.82
CA GLN A 55 -8.45 -3.88 -2.17
C GLN A 55 -7.55 -4.78 -3.02
N VAL A 56 -6.23 -4.60 -2.96
CA VAL A 56 -5.25 -5.42 -3.68
C VAL A 56 -5.36 -6.89 -3.27
N VAL A 57 -5.41 -7.20 -1.97
CA VAL A 57 -5.46 -8.60 -1.49
C VAL A 57 -6.86 -9.22 -1.56
N LYS A 58 -7.90 -8.44 -1.90
CA LYS A 58 -9.32 -8.83 -2.03
C LYS A 58 -9.96 -9.45 -0.77
N HIS A 59 -9.22 -9.53 0.32
CA HIS A 59 -9.62 -10.13 1.58
C HIS A 59 -9.08 -9.30 2.74
N VAL A 60 -9.98 -8.55 3.39
CA VAL A 60 -9.63 -7.61 4.48
C VAL A 60 -8.80 -8.28 5.59
N HIS A 61 -9.12 -9.55 5.93
CA HIS A 61 -8.45 -10.30 6.98
C HIS A 61 -6.96 -10.59 6.71
N VAL A 62 -6.50 -10.50 5.46
CA VAL A 62 -5.08 -10.73 5.12
C VAL A 62 -4.20 -9.66 5.74
N ILE A 63 -4.60 -8.40 5.66
CA ILE A 63 -3.81 -7.28 6.22
C ILE A 63 -3.77 -7.38 7.74
N ASP A 64 -4.91 -7.70 8.38
CA ASP A 64 -4.95 -7.94 9.83
C ASP A 64 -4.02 -9.09 10.26
N ALA A 65 -4.03 -10.19 9.51
CA ALA A 65 -3.14 -11.32 9.77
C ALA A 65 -1.66 -10.93 9.57
N MET A 66 -1.35 -10.06 8.61
CA MET A 66 0.01 -9.53 8.41
C MET A 66 0.44 -8.65 9.58
N VAL A 67 -0.44 -7.80 10.12
CA VAL A 67 -0.17 -7.00 11.32
C VAL A 67 0.15 -7.91 12.50
N GLN A 68 -0.69 -8.91 12.76
CA GLN A 68 -0.49 -9.87 13.86
C GLN A 68 0.83 -10.65 13.74
N LYS A 69 1.26 -10.95 12.50
CA LYS A 69 2.52 -11.65 12.21
C LYS A 69 3.75 -10.72 12.14
N GLY A 70 3.58 -9.41 12.34
CA GLY A 70 4.67 -8.43 12.17
C GLY A 70 5.19 -8.31 10.74
N LEU A 71 4.38 -8.71 9.75
CA LEU A 71 4.67 -8.58 8.32
C LEU A 71 4.14 -7.26 7.74
N TYR A 72 3.29 -6.54 8.47
CA TYR A 72 2.85 -5.19 8.14
C TYR A 72 3.16 -4.27 9.33
N VAL A 73 3.97 -3.24 9.09
CA VAL A 73 4.48 -2.33 10.13
C VAL A 73 4.24 -0.88 9.71
N GLU A 74 3.73 -0.07 10.63
CA GLU A 74 3.52 1.36 10.42
C GLU A 74 4.43 2.18 11.36
N ASP A 75 5.09 3.19 10.79
CA ASP A 75 5.82 4.24 11.52
C ASP A 75 5.23 5.60 11.12
N VAL A 76 4.14 5.97 11.80
CA VAL A 76 3.26 7.08 11.44
C VAL A 76 3.12 8.09 12.57
N PHE A 77 3.08 9.37 12.24
CA PHE A 77 2.97 10.49 13.19
C PHE A 77 1.62 11.23 13.08
#